data_AF-A0AAD3MB45-F1
#
_entry.id   AF-A0AAD3MB45-F1
#
_cell.length_a   1.000
_cell.length_b   1.000
_cell.length_c   1.000
_cell.angle_alpha   90.00
_cell.angle_beta   90.00
_cell.angle_gamma   90.00
#
_symmetry.space_group_name_H-M   'P 1'
#
loop_
_entity.id
_entity.type
_entity.pdbx_description
1 polymer ?
#
loop_
_entity_poly.entity_id
_entity_poly.type
_entity_poly.pdbx_seq_one_letter_code
_entity_poly.pdbx_strand_id
1 'polypeptide(L)' 'MPRGEICAFKIYGQDAPFEAVVLNRTSGEGVLRASSPVDCESQKEYTFIIQAYDCGAGPSGADWKKSHK' A
#
# COMPACT_ATOMS: atom_id res chain seq x y z
N MET A 1 3.47 -18.56 -15.13
CA MET A 1 2.55 -18.18 -14.03
C MET A 1 3.09 -16.92 -13.39
N PRO A 2 2.36 -15.79 -13.35
CA PRO A 2 2.82 -14.61 -12.64
C PRO A 2 2.98 -14.96 -11.15
N ARG A 3 4.18 -14.77 -10.60
CA ARG A 3 4.45 -14.93 -9.17
C ARG A 3 4.24 -13.57 -8.52
N GLY A 4 3.30 -13.49 -7.60
CA GLY A 4 2.98 -12.29 -6.84
C GLY A 4 2.19 -11.27 -7.66
N GLU A 5 1.01 -10.94 -7.18
CA GLU A 5 0.19 -9.86 -7.70
C GLU A 5 -0.11 -8.91 -6.55
N ILE A 6 0.35 -7.67 -6.67
CA ILE A 6 0.05 -6.64 -5.67
C ILE A 6 -1.38 -6.16 -5.89
N CYS A 7 -2.23 -6.36 -4.89
CA CYS A 7 -3.67 -6.13 -5.02
C CYS A 7 -4.12 -4.87 -4.28
N ALA A 8 -3.33 -4.40 -3.32
CA ALA A 8 -3.60 -3.16 -2.62
C ALA A 8 -2.32 -2.60 -2.00
N PHE A 9 -2.32 -1.29 -1.81
CA PHE A 9 -1.42 -0.62 -0.88
C PHE A 9 -2.25 -0.10 0.30
N LYS A 10 -1.78 -0.32 1.52
CA LYS A 10 -2.39 0.22 2.74
C LYS A 10 -1.48 1.27 3.34
N ILE A 11 -2.03 2.42 3.65
CA ILE A 11 -1.32 3.50 4.34
C ILE A 11 -1.70 3.43 5.83
N TYR A 12 -0.68 3.44 6.69
CA TYR A 12 -0.82 3.53 8.14
C TYR A 12 -0.12 4.79 8.63
N GLY A 13 -0.76 5.51 9.55
CA GLY A 13 -0.35 6.84 10.01
C GLY A 13 -1.56 7.75 9.97
N GLN A 14 -1.99 8.26 11.12
CA GLN A 14 -3.37 8.72 11.36
C GLN A 14 -3.79 10.02 10.66
N ASP A 15 -2.89 10.74 9.98
CA ASP A 15 -3.16 12.13 9.60
C ASP A 15 -2.65 12.54 8.21
N ALA A 16 -2.19 11.58 7.40
CA ALA A 16 -1.67 11.89 6.08
C ALA A 16 -2.84 11.92 5.07
N PRO A 17 -3.10 13.04 4.37
CA PRO A 17 -4.18 13.15 3.38
C PRO A 17 -3.80 12.47 2.06
N PHE A 18 -3.30 11.24 2.13
CA PHE A 18 -2.83 10.49 0.97
C PHE A 18 -3.53 9.14 0.86
N GLU A 19 -3.77 8.73 -0.37
CA GLU A 19 -4.26 7.42 -0.77
C GLU A 19 -3.23 6.77 -1.72
N ALA A 20 -3.08 5.45 -1.63
CA ALA A 20 -2.20 4.69 -2.51
C ALA A 20 -3.04 3.80 -3.42
N VAL A 21 -2.90 4.00 -4.74
CA VAL A 21 -3.67 3.30 -5.77
C VAL A 21 -2.74 2.39 -6.55
N VAL A 22 -3.19 1.16 -6.80
CA VAL A 22 -2.46 0.20 -7.66
C VAL A 22 -2.75 0.53 -9.12
N LEU A 23 -1.69 0.77 -9.90
CA LEU A 23 -1.79 1.00 -11.35
C LEU A 23 -1.61 -0.31 -12.12
N ASN A 24 -0.69 -1.17 -11.67
CA ASN A 24 -0.45 -2.46 -12.31
C ASN A 24 -0.15 -3.52 -11.25
N ARG A 25 -1.04 -4.51 -11.18
CA ARG A 25 -0.99 -5.57 -10.17
C ARG A 25 0.18 -6.51 -10.36
N THR A 26 0.61 -6.73 -11.61
CA THR A 26 1.67 -7.69 -11.95
C THR A 26 3.06 -7.12 -11.72
N SER A 27 3.29 -5.85 -12.07
CA SER A 27 4.57 -5.17 -11.80
C SER A 27 4.64 -4.59 -10.38
N GLY A 28 3.49 -4.39 -9.73
CA GLY A 28 3.41 -3.71 -8.45
C GLY A 28 3.49 -2.18 -8.56
N GLU A 29 3.28 -1.62 -9.75
CA GLU A 29 3.26 -0.16 -9.92
C GLU A 29 2.07 0.46 -9.20
N GLY A 30 2.31 1.54 -8.47
CA GLY A 30 1.30 2.29 -7.74
C GLY A 30 1.57 3.78 -7.74
N VAL A 31 0.55 4.56 -7.43
CA VAL A 31 0.62 6.02 -7.29
C VAL A 31 0.15 6.43 -5.91
N LEU A 32 0.90 7.33 -5.27
CA LEU A 32 0.46 8.03 -4.08
C LEU A 32 -0.23 9.33 -4.51
N ARG A 33 -1.49 9.51 -4.14
CA ARG A 33 -2.28 10.70 -4.47
C ARG A 33 -2.75 11.38 -3.19
N ALA A 34 -2.78 12.70 -3.18
CA ALA A 34 -3.46 13.42 -2.11
C ALA A 34 -4.99 13.18 -2.22
N SER A 35 -5.63 12.74 -1.14
CA SER A 35 -7.08 12.55 -1.03
C SER A 35 -7.81 13.82 -0.57
N SER A 36 -7.08 14.79 -0.01
CA SER A 36 -7.59 16.12 0.35
C SER A 36 -6.50 17.19 0.13
N PRO A 37 -6.83 18.49 0.16
CA PRO A 37 -5.86 19.56 0.03
C PRO A 37 -4.73 19.43 1.05
N VAL A 38 -3.49 19.61 0.60
CA VAL A 38 -2.30 19.60 1.45
C VAL A 38 -1.87 21.04 1.67
N ASP A 39 -1.85 21.47 2.93
CA ASP A 39 -1.43 22.81 3.31
C ASP A 39 0.02 22.81 3.80
N CYS A 40 0.92 23.39 3.01
CA CYS A 40 2.35 23.46 3.31
C CYS A 40 2.65 24.35 4.52
N GLU A 41 1.81 25.33 4.82
CA GLU A 41 2.01 26.22 5.96
C GLU A 41 1.73 25.51 7.29
N SER A 42 0.69 24.68 7.32
CA SER A 42 0.30 23.88 8.48
C SER A 42 1.23 22.68 8.71
N GLN A 43 1.52 21.90 7.66
CA GLN A 43 2.38 20.72 7.77
C GLN A 43 3.14 20.46 6.47
N LYS A 44 4.47 20.64 6.53
CA LYS A 44 5.38 20.47 5.40
C LYS A 44 5.79 19.03 5.15
N GLU A 45 5.79 18.21 6.20
CA GLU A 45 6.29 16.84 6.14
C GLU A 45 5.28 15.86 6.71
N TYR A 46 5.03 14.79 5.96
CA TYR A 46 4.16 13.69 6.36
C TYR A 46 4.98 12.42 6.40
N THR A 47 4.94 11.74 7.55
CA THR A 47 5.54 10.41 7.71
C THR A 47 4.43 9.40 7.90
N PHE A 48 4.39 8.41 7.01
CA PHE A 48 3.43 7.32 7.04
C PHE A 48 4.10 6.04 6.54
N ILE A 49 3.48 4.91 6.83
CA ILE A 49 3.94 3.59 6.42
C ILE A 49 3.04 3.13 5.28
N ILE A 50 3.64 2.74 4.15
CA ILE A 50 2.94 2.09 3.05
C ILE A 50 3.25 0.58 3.07
N GLN A 51 2.20 -0.23 3.09
CA GLN A 51 2.29 -1.69 3.05
C GLN A 51 1.71 -2.19 1.73
N ALA A 52 2.52 -2.94 0.96
CA ALA A 52 2.05 -3.67 -0.20
C ALA A 52 1.36 -4.97 0.23
N TYR A 53 0.17 -5.24 -0.30
CA TYR A 53 -0.58 -6.46 -0.05
C TYR A 53 -0.59 -7.32 -1.31
N ASP A 54 0.08 -8.48 -1.22
CA ASP A 54 0.07 -9.50 -2.26
C ASP A 54 -1.17 -10.39 -2.11
N CYS A 55 -1.89 -10.61 -3.21
CA CYS A 55 -2.96 -11.61 -3.29
C CYS A 55 -2.73 -12.62 -4.40
N GLY A 56 -1.50 -12.69 -4.92
CA GLY A 56 -1.13 -13.67 -5.93
C GLY A 56 -1.17 -15.07 -5.35
N ALA A 57 -1.71 -16.02 -6.11
CA ALA A 57 -1.63 -17.43 -5.75
C ALA A 57 -0.17 -17.89 -5.96
N GLY A 58 0.61 -17.95 -4.88
CA GLY A 58 1.82 -18.78 -4.86
C GLY A 58 1.45 -20.23 -5.23
N PRO A 59 2.39 -21.04 -5.74
CA PRO A 59 2.13 -22.42 -6.15
C PRO A 59 1.62 -23.35 -5.02
N SER A 60 1.55 -22.86 -3.78
CA SER A 60 0.92 -23.53 -2.64
C SER A 60 0.03 -22.51 -1.95
N GLY A 61 -1.27 -22.77 -1.92
CA GLY A 61 -2.26 -21.90 -1.31
C GLY A 61 -2.02 -21.68 0.18
N ALA A 62 -2.51 -20.54 0.65
CA ALA A 62 -2.85 -20.22 2.04
C ALA A 62 -1.75 -20.43 3.10
N ASP A 63 -1.11 -19.34 3.54
CA ASP A 63 -0.73 -19.18 4.94
C ASP A 63 -0.51 -17.69 5.22
N TRP A 64 -1.59 -17.00 5.56
CA TRP A 64 -1.53 -15.74 6.27
C TRP A 64 -0.93 -16.03 7.65
N LYS A 65 0.39 -16.05 7.78
CA LYS A 65 1.01 -16.20 9.09
C LYS A 65 0.83 -14.88 9.85
N LYS A 66 -0.23 -14.79 10.67
CA LYS A 66 -0.23 -13.92 11.85
C LYS A 66 0.94 -14.37 12.72
N SER A 67 2.08 -13.72 12.57
CA SER A 67 3.21 -13.91 13.48
C SER A 67 2.93 -13.09 14.74
N HIS A 68 2.32 -13.73 15.72
CA HIS A 68 2.47 -13.31 17.11
C HIS A 68 3.91 -13.60 17.54
N LYS A 69 4.66 -12.57 17.93
CA LYS A 69 5.47 -12.62 19.14
C LYS A 69 5.81 -11.21 19.61
#